data_AF-A0A3D0WW46-F1
#
_entry.id   AF-A0A3D0WW46-F1
#
_cell.length_a   1.000
_cell.length_b   1.000
_cell.length_c   1.000
_cell.angle_alpha   90.00
_cell.angle_beta   90.00
_cell.angle_gamma   90.00
#
_symmetry.space_group_name_H-M   'P 1'
#
loop_
_entity.id
_entity.type
_entity.pdbx_description
1 polymer ?
#
loop_
_entity_poly.entity_id
_entity_poly.type
_entity_poly.pdbx_seq_one_letter_code
_entity_poly.pdbx_strand_id
1 'polypeptide(L)'
;MLKNIPKVRPAIVAVSRDCFVKSLAEKRRRAVAEACRRNGTELYEAQTIVENEADMLRAADEVKRAGCNALVVFLGNFGPETPETQLAQH
;
A
#
# COMPACT_ATOMS: atom_id res chain seq x y z
N MET A 1 -28.55 8.53 -5.97
CA MET A 1 -27.07 8.41 -6.03
C MET A 1 -26.48 9.78 -6.33
N LEU A 2 -25.50 10.23 -5.54
CA LEU A 2 -24.81 11.52 -5.74
C LEU A 2 -23.94 11.43 -7.00
N LYS A 3 -24.15 12.34 -7.97
CA LYS A 3 -23.58 12.26 -9.32
C LYS A 3 -22.23 13.00 -9.52
N ASN A 4 -21.60 13.49 -8.46
CA ASN A 4 -20.37 14.30 -8.58
C ASN A 4 -19.40 14.12 -7.39
N ILE A 5 -19.34 12.91 -6.82
CA ILE A 5 -18.38 12.58 -5.77
C ILE A 5 -17.28 11.70 -6.39
N PRO A 6 -15.99 12.08 -6.26
CA PRO A 6 -14.89 11.25 -6.72
C PRO A 6 -14.98 9.86 -6.09
N LYS A 7 -14.87 8.81 -6.91
CA LYS A 7 -14.76 7.44 -6.40
C LYS A 7 -13.32 7.22 -5.95
N VAL A 8 -13.12 7.13 -4.64
CA VAL A 8 -11.82 6.80 -4.06
C VAL A 8 -11.58 5.31 -4.19
N ARG A 9 -10.44 4.94 -4.79
CA ARG A 9 -9.95 3.58 -4.96
C ARG A 9 -8.62 3.48 -4.20
N PRO A 10 -8.65 3.17 -2.90
CA PRO A 10 -7.45 3.13 -2.07
C PRO A 10 -6.63 1.87 -2.36
N ALA A 11 -5.31 2.01 -2.31
CA ALA A 11 -4.38 0.89 -2.32
C ALA A 11 -3.56 0.85 -1.03
N ILE A 12 -3.54 -0.30 -0.37
CA ILE A 12 -2.66 -0.54 0.78
C ILE A 12 -1.30 -1.03 0.29
N VAL A 13 -0.24 -0.30 0.66
CA VAL A 13 1.16 -0.63 0.35
C VAL A 13 1.89 -0.81 1.67
N ALA A 14 2.56 -1.95 1.85
CA ALA A 14 3.33 -2.19 3.05
C ALA A 14 4.79 -1.82 2.86
N VAL A 15 5.34 -1.21 3.91
CA VAL A 15 6.75 -0.82 3.99
C VAL A 15 7.47 -1.66 5.04
N SER A 16 8.75 -1.91 4.82
CA SER A 16 9.61 -2.72 5.69
C SER A 16 11.05 -2.23 5.66
N ARG A 17 11.84 -2.67 6.64
CA ARG A 17 13.30 -2.50 6.69
C ARG A 17 13.94 -3.88 6.68
N ASP A 18 15.14 -3.95 6.11
CA ASP A 18 15.98 -5.14 6.02
C ASP A 18 16.30 -5.82 7.36
N CYS A 19 16.17 -5.09 8.48
CA CYS A 19 16.25 -5.65 9.83
C CYS A 19 15.06 -6.53 10.25
N PHE A 20 14.02 -6.64 9.42
CA PHE A 20 12.87 -7.52 9.63
C PHE A 20 12.63 -8.43 8.42
N VAL A 21 12.02 -9.59 8.66
CA VAL A 21 11.61 -10.47 7.56
C VAL A 21 10.46 -9.85 6.77
N LYS A 22 10.61 -9.71 5.45
CA LYS A 22 9.57 -9.20 4.53
C LYS A 22 8.18 -9.83 4.73
N SER A 23 8.17 -11.13 5.00
CA SER A 23 6.94 -11.91 5.21
C SER A 23 6.11 -11.44 6.41
N LEU A 24 6.72 -10.73 7.37
CA LEU A 24 6.00 -10.14 8.50
C LEU A 24 5.13 -8.96 8.04
N ALA A 25 5.70 -8.05 7.24
CA ALA A 25 4.96 -6.92 6.67
C ALA A 25 3.86 -7.41 5.73
N GLU A 26 4.15 -8.42 4.90
CA GLU A 26 3.19 -9.05 4.01
C GLU A 26 1.98 -9.63 4.76
N LYS A 27 2.22 -10.48 5.78
CA LYS A 27 1.16 -11.11 6.58
C LYS A 27 0.29 -10.07 7.29
N ARG A 28 0.90 -9.03 7.86
CA ARG A 28 0.18 -7.96 8.57
C ARG A 28 -0.67 -7.11 7.62
N ARG A 29 -0.12 -6.71 6.47
CA ARG A 29 -0.88 -6.00 5.40
C ARG A 29 -2.09 -6.81 4.94
N ARG A 30 -1.88 -8.10 4.68
CA ARG A 30 -2.96 -9.02 4.27
C ARG A 30 -4.05 -9.11 5.33
N ALA A 31 -3.69 -9.23 6.61
CA ALA A 31 -4.67 -9.27 7.69
C ALA A 31 -5.54 -8.00 7.76
N VAL A 32 -4.94 -6.82 7.53
CA VAL A 32 -5.67 -5.54 7.44
C VAL A 32 -6.59 -5.52 6.22
N ALA A 33 -6.10 -5.91 5.05
CA ALA A 33 -6.90 -5.95 3.83
C ALA A 33 -8.09 -6.92 3.92
N GLU A 34 -7.89 -8.08 4.54
CA GLU A 34 -8.97 -9.03 4.83
C GLU A 34 -9.98 -8.45 5.82
N ALA A 35 -9.54 -7.74 6.86
CA ALA A 35 -10.44 -7.04 7.78
C ALA A 35 -11.26 -5.94 7.09
N CYS A 36 -10.62 -5.14 6.22
CA CYS A 36 -11.29 -4.14 5.40
C CYS A 36 -12.36 -4.78 4.50
N ARG A 37 -12.04 -5.87 3.79
CA ARG A 37 -13.02 -6.61 2.97
C ARG A 37 -14.19 -7.11 3.79
N ARG A 38 -13.95 -7.71 4.98
CA ARG A 38 -15.03 -8.17 5.88
C ARG A 38 -15.94 -7.03 6.33
N ASN A 39 -15.39 -5.83 6.50
CA ASN A 39 -16.13 -4.63 6.86
C ASN A 39 -16.76 -3.89 5.66
N GLY A 40 -16.72 -4.46 4.45
CA GLY A 40 -17.26 -3.85 3.24
C GLY A 40 -16.44 -2.66 2.70
N THR A 41 -15.19 -2.50 3.16
CA THR A 41 -14.25 -1.51 2.64
C THR A 41 -13.43 -2.14 1.52
N GLU A 42 -13.67 -1.70 0.28
CA GLU A 42 -12.88 -2.12 -0.87
C GLU A 42 -11.55 -1.36 -0.93
N LEU A 43 -10.46 -2.11 -1.07
CA LEU A 43 -9.12 -1.58 -1.31
C LEU A 43 -8.31 -2.56 -2.16
N TYR A 44 -7.35 -2.03 -2.90
CA TYR A 44 -6.36 -2.82 -3.63
C TYR A 44 -5.20 -3.19 -2.72
N GLU A 45 -4.74 -4.43 -2.81
CA GLU A 45 -3.65 -4.98 -1.99
C GLU A 45 -2.38 -5.04 -2.84
N ALA A 46 -1.48 -4.05 -2.70
CA ALA A 46 -0.23 -4.05 -3.46
C ALA A 46 0.68 -5.20 -2.99
N GLN A 47 1.13 -6.03 -3.92
CA GLN A 47 1.99 -7.18 -3.68
C GLN A 47 3.44 -6.77 -3.42
N THR A 48 3.88 -5.65 -4.00
CA THR A 48 5.22 -5.11 -3.74
C THR A 48 5.33 -4.57 -2.31
N ILE A 49 6.28 -5.12 -1.55
CA ILE A 49 6.70 -4.59 -0.25
C ILE A 49 7.86 -3.61 -0.48
N VAL A 50 7.77 -2.41 0.09
CA VAL A 50 8.78 -1.35 -0.10
C VAL A 50 9.85 -1.41 0.98
N GLU A 51 11.08 -1.76 0.58
CA GLU A 51 12.27 -1.66 1.45
C GLU A 51 13.34 -0.69 0.93
N ASN A 52 13.22 -0.28 -0.34
CA ASN A 52 14.16 0.59 -1.04
C ASN A 52 13.44 1.36 -2.17
N GLU A 53 14.18 2.23 -2.85
CA GLU A 53 13.65 3.10 -3.91
C GLU A 53 13.15 2.31 -5.14
N ALA A 54 13.81 1.20 -5.49
CA ALA A 54 13.37 0.37 -6.61
C ALA A 54 12.05 -0.32 -6.30
N ASP A 55 11.87 -0.79 -5.06
CA ASP A 55 10.59 -1.34 -4.59
C ASP A 55 9.50 -0.27 -4.57
N MET A 56 9.83 0.96 -4.14
CA MET A 56 8.91 2.10 -4.16
C MET A 56 8.40 2.39 -5.57
N LEU A 57 9.29 2.50 -6.56
CA LEU A 57 8.89 2.76 -7.95
C LEU A 57 8.00 1.65 -8.51
N ARG A 58 8.31 0.39 -8.19
CA ARG A 58 7.49 -0.76 -8.58
C ARG A 58 6.12 -0.73 -7.91
N ALA A 59 6.04 -0.42 -6.61
CA ALA A 59 4.78 -0.31 -5.90
C ALA A 59 3.91 0.85 -6.43
N ALA A 60 4.53 2.00 -6.72
CA ALA A 60 3.82 3.14 -7.31
C ALA A 60 3.25 2.82 -8.70
N ASP A 61 4.04 2.17 -9.57
CA ASP A 61 3.58 1.72 -10.89
C ASP A 61 2.47 0.65 -10.77
N GLU A 62 2.63 -0.32 -9.87
CA GLU A 62 1.64 -1.36 -9.58
C GLU A 62 0.27 -0.75 -9.20
N VAL A 63 0.27 0.17 -8.23
CA VAL A 63 -0.94 0.85 -7.74
C VAL A 63 -1.59 1.71 -8.82
N LYS A 64 -0.79 2.44 -9.61
CA LYS A 64 -1.29 3.25 -10.74
C LYS A 64 -1.92 2.37 -11.82
N ARG A 65 -1.29 1.26 -12.19
CA ARG A 65 -1.83 0.30 -13.17
C ARG A 65 -3.11 -0.37 -12.69
N ALA A 66 -3.27 -0.58 -11.38
CA ALA A 66 -4.52 -1.04 -10.79
C ALA A 66 -5.65 0.03 -10.86
N GLY A 67 -5.33 1.26 -11.26
CA GLY A 67 -6.25 2.39 -11.37
C GLY A 67 -6.66 2.97 -10.01
N CYS A 68 -5.82 2.77 -8.99
CA CYS A 68 -6.02 3.34 -7.68
C CYS A 68 -5.65 4.82 -7.68
N ASN A 69 -6.32 5.61 -6.85
CA ASN A 69 -6.14 7.06 -6.77
C ASN A 69 -5.92 7.58 -5.34
N ALA A 70 -5.73 6.67 -4.38
CA ALA A 70 -5.36 6.99 -3.02
C ALA A 70 -4.42 5.91 -2.49
N LEU A 71 -3.44 6.33 -1.68
CA LEU A 71 -2.46 5.44 -1.04
C LEU A 71 -2.78 5.31 0.44
N VAL A 72 -2.66 4.09 0.95
CA VAL A 72 -2.66 3.75 2.38
C VAL A 72 -1.31 3.10 2.67
N VAL A 73 -0.39 3.88 3.22
CA VAL A 73 0.94 3.39 3.58
C VAL A 73 0.85 2.67 4.92
N PHE A 74 1.09 1.36 4.91
CA PHE A 74 1.00 0.50 6.08
C PHE A 74 2.40 0.21 6.63
N LEU A 75 2.70 0.80 7.79
CA LEU A 75 3.92 0.54 8.54
C LEU A 75 3.74 -0.75 9.34
N GLY A 76 4.17 -1.86 8.74
CA GLY A 76 4.11 -3.18 9.40
C GLY A 76 4.98 -3.26 10.64
N ASN A 77 6.15 -2.60 10.64
CA ASN A 77 7.02 -2.38 11.79
C ASN A 77 7.62 -0.95 11.70
N PHE A 78 8.64 -0.81 10.84
CA PHE A 78 9.33 0.42 10.46
C PHE A 78 9.51 0.40 8.95
N GLY A 79 9.31 1.55 8.31
CA GLY A 79 9.54 1.71 6.88
C GLY A 79 10.93 2.27 6.55
N PRO A 80 11.34 2.22 5.27
CA PRO A 80 12.48 2.95 4.78
C PRO A 80 12.05 4.41 4.56
N GLU A 81 12.35 5.30 5.51
CA GLU A 81 11.80 6.67 5.58
C GLU A 81 11.79 7.43 4.24
N THR A 82 12.89 7.38 3.49
CA THR A 82 12.98 8.04 2.18
C THR A 82 12.10 7.34 1.12
N PRO A 83 12.28 6.05 0.79
CA PRO A 83 11.39 5.36 -0.17
C PRO A 83 9.92 5.35 0.26
N GLU A 84 9.62 5.28 1.55
CA GLU A 84 8.26 5.36 2.08
C GLU A 84 7.60 6.69 1.70
N THR A 85 8.29 7.81 1.96
CA THR A 85 7.74 9.14 1.68
C THR A 85 7.71 9.47 0.19
N GLN A 86 8.63 8.91 -0.60
CA GLN A 86 8.61 9.03 -2.06
C GLN A 86 7.38 8.39 -2.72
N LEU A 87 6.71 7.42 -2.08
CA LEU A 87 5.41 6.92 -2.56
C LEU A 87 4.38 8.03 -2.73
N ALA A 88 4.42 9.08 -1.89
CA ALA A 88 3.49 10.20 -1.98
C ALA A 88 3.89 11.23 -3.06
N GLN A 89 5.12 11.16 -3.59
CA GLN A 89 5.59 12.02 -4.67
C GLN A 89 5.23 11.49 -6.06
N HIS A 90 5.16 10.16 -6.19
CA HIS A 90 4.96 9.46 -7.46
C HIS A 90 3.53 8.99 -7.66
#